data_AF-A0AAV7MF38-F1
#
_entry.id   AF-A0AAV7MF38-F1
#
_cell.length_a   1.000
_cell.length_b   1.000
_cell.length_c   1.000
_cell.angle_alpha   90.00
_cell.angle_beta   90.00
_cell.angle_gamma   90.00
#
_symmetry.space_group_name_H-M   'P 1'
#
loop_
_entity.id
_entity.type
_entity.pdbx_description
1 polymer ?
#
loop_
_entity_poly.entity_id
_entity_poly.type
_entity_poly.pdbx_seq_one_letter_code
_entity_poly.pdbx_strand_id
1 'polypeptide(L)'
;RTSMEAEEESATESFSENKRTVFIERRLKLLHTLKTDKWSKYIQNENNQKILQDFLEKDGPPFLFFNSTPEGGLTAVHEVPTAIKSKTVYVMKKANTPIGKDTIGKELIFGEISGGPIEHITTFLE
;
A
#
# COMPACT_ATOMS: atom_id res chain seq x y z
N ARG A 1 0.32 -4.67 50.21
CA ARG A 1 -0.72 -3.68 49.85
C ARG A 1 -0.39 -3.21 48.45
N THR A 2 -1.21 -3.69 47.51
CA THR A 2 -1.39 -3.34 46.09
C THR A 2 -0.56 -2.21 45.50
N SER A 3 0.12 -2.57 44.40
CA SER A 3 0.15 -1.92 43.07
C SER A 3 1.21 -2.71 42.27
N MET A 4 0.98 -3.71 41.42
CA MET A 4 -0.07 -4.03 40.44
C MET A 4 -0.45 -2.87 39.53
N GLU A 5 -0.41 -3.19 38.23
CA GLU A 5 -0.68 -2.35 37.05
C GLU A 5 0.53 -1.51 36.60
N ALA A 6 0.94 -1.45 35.35
CA ALA A 6 0.67 -2.19 34.13
C ALA A 6 1.63 -1.56 33.10
N GLU A 7 2.87 -2.04 33.01
CA GLU A 7 3.74 -1.73 31.87
C GLU A 7 3.95 -3.04 31.11
N GLU A 8 2.85 -3.48 30.51
CA GLU A 8 2.82 -4.53 29.51
C GLU A 8 3.54 -3.98 28.27
N GLU A 9 4.85 -4.20 28.27
CA GLU A 9 5.69 -4.50 27.11
C GLU A 9 5.08 -4.07 25.76
N SER A 10 5.18 -2.78 25.42
CA SER A 10 5.01 -2.36 24.03
C SER A 10 6.24 -2.81 23.24
N ALA A 11 6.30 -4.10 22.92
CA ALA A 11 7.18 -4.58 21.87
C ALA A 11 6.81 -3.77 20.62
N THR A 12 7.71 -2.88 20.21
CA THR A 12 7.57 -2.08 19.00
C THR A 12 7.58 -3.05 17.81
N GLU A 13 6.41 -3.57 17.46
CA GLU A 13 6.22 -4.46 16.32
C GLU A 13 6.83 -3.74 15.10
N SER A 14 7.85 -4.33 14.48
CA SER A 14 8.54 -3.66 13.38
C SER A 14 7.56 -3.41 12.23
N PHE A 15 7.72 -2.30 11.51
CA PHE A 15 6.77 -1.93 10.45
C PHE A 15 6.64 -3.02 9.36
N SER A 16 7.72 -3.77 9.12
CA SER A 16 7.76 -4.94 8.24
C SER A 16 6.98 -6.15 8.74
N GLU A 17 6.89 -6.34 10.06
CA GLU A 17 6.15 -7.46 10.67
C GLU A 17 4.68 -7.13 10.90
N ASN A 18 4.31 -5.85 10.78
CA ASN A 18 2.94 -5.42 10.97
C ASN A 18 1.98 -6.17 10.02
N LYS A 19 0.92 -6.74 10.59
CA LYS A 19 -0.08 -7.53 9.85
C LYS A 19 -0.64 -6.80 8.63
N ARG A 20 -0.82 -5.47 8.73
CA ARG A 20 -1.32 -4.64 7.62
C ARG A 20 -0.30 -4.56 6.48
N THR A 21 0.96 -4.33 6.83
CA THR A 21 2.10 -4.30 5.90
C THR A 21 2.26 -5.64 5.17
N VAL A 22 2.29 -6.75 5.93
CA VAL A 22 2.41 -8.11 5.38
C VAL A 22 1.24 -8.45 4.46
N PHE A 23 0.02 -8.01 4.80
CA PHE A 23 -1.14 -8.19 3.95
C PHE A 23 -0.99 -7.47 2.60
N ILE A 24 -0.56 -6.21 2.62
CA ILE A 24 -0.32 -5.43 1.40
C ILE A 24 0.78 -6.08 0.55
N GLU A 25 1.91 -6.45 1.17
CA GLU A 25 2.99 -7.18 0.48
C GLU A 25 2.45 -8.42 -0.26
N ARG A 26 1.69 -9.26 0.44
CA ARG A 26 1.12 -10.49 -0.11
C ARG A 26 0.23 -10.19 -1.31
N ARG A 27 -0.62 -9.16 -1.23
CA ARG A 27 -1.51 -8.77 -2.33
C ARG A 27 -0.71 -8.23 -3.52
N LEU A 28 0.32 -7.42 -3.30
CA LEU A 28 1.17 -6.91 -4.37
C LEU A 28 1.98 -8.01 -5.07
N LYS A 29 2.43 -9.03 -4.34
CA LYS A 29 3.06 -10.23 -4.90
C LYS A 29 2.08 -11.06 -5.76
N LEU A 30 0.84 -11.25 -5.28
CA LEU A 30 -0.20 -11.96 -6.04
C LEU A 30 -0.57 -11.25 -7.34
N LEU A 31 -0.53 -9.92 -7.35
CA LEU A 31 -0.74 -9.12 -8.55
C LEU A 31 0.49 -9.11 -9.47
N HIS A 32 1.54 -9.88 -9.17
CA HIS A 32 2.77 -9.99 -9.98
C HIS A 32 3.46 -8.65 -10.29
N THR A 33 3.10 -7.59 -9.58
CA THR A 33 3.70 -6.26 -9.78
C THR A 33 5.03 -6.13 -9.03
N LEU A 34 5.28 -6.97 -8.01
CA LEU A 34 6.50 -6.94 -7.20
C LEU A 34 7.23 -8.29 -7.15
N LYS A 35 8.55 -8.23 -7.37
CA LYS A 35 9.49 -9.27 -6.91
C LYS A 35 9.83 -9.03 -5.44
N THR A 36 10.02 -10.10 -4.65
CA THR A 36 10.30 -10.03 -3.19
C THR A 36 11.41 -9.03 -2.83
N ASP A 37 12.50 -8.98 -3.62
CA ASP A 37 13.61 -8.05 -3.42
C ASP A 37 13.19 -6.56 -3.41
N LYS A 38 12.20 -6.20 -4.25
CA LYS A 38 11.75 -4.80 -4.37
C LYS A 38 10.99 -4.34 -3.14
N TRP A 39 10.13 -5.20 -2.59
CA TRP A 39 9.37 -4.87 -1.39
C TRP A 39 10.28 -4.75 -0.17
N SER A 40 11.24 -5.66 -0.01
CA SER A 40 12.20 -5.61 1.10
C SER A 40 12.98 -4.28 1.11
N LYS A 41 13.44 -3.80 -0.05
CA LYS A 41 14.08 -2.48 -0.16
C LYS A 41 13.11 -1.33 0.12
N TYR A 42 11.87 -1.44 -0.37
CA TYR A 42 10.84 -0.43 -0.12
C TYR A 42 10.57 -0.29 1.38
N ILE A 43 10.36 -1.40 2.09
CA ILE A 43 9.97 -1.40 3.50
C ILE A 43 11.10 -1.03 4.44
N GLN A 44 12.37 -1.16 4.03
CA GLN A 44 13.51 -0.70 4.81
C GLN A 44 13.71 0.82 4.77
N ASN A 45 13.09 1.52 3.82
CA ASN A 45 13.20 2.95 3.69
C ASN A 45 12.15 3.68 4.55
N GLU A 46 12.58 4.48 5.52
CA GLU A 46 11.69 5.17 6.48
C GLU A 46 10.68 6.10 5.80
N ASN A 47 11.04 6.75 4.69
CA ASN A 47 10.11 7.62 3.97
C ASN A 47 8.98 6.80 3.31
N ASN A 48 9.31 5.65 2.73
CA ASN A 48 8.33 4.71 2.17
C ASN A 48 7.44 4.10 3.25
N GLN A 49 8.00 3.77 4.42
CA GLN A 49 7.22 3.34 5.58
C GLN A 49 6.23 4.43 5.98
N LYS A 50 6.68 5.69 6.09
CA LYS A 50 5.84 6.83 6.44
C LYS A 50 4.70 7.04 5.47
N ILE A 51 4.93 6.95 4.16
CA ILE A 51 3.86 7.04 3.14
C ILE A 51 2.82 5.94 3.34
N LEU A 52 3.26 4.70 3.55
CA LEU A 52 2.35 3.57 3.75
C LEU A 52 1.59 3.69 5.08
N GLN A 53 2.26 4.14 6.13
CA GLN A 53 1.66 4.38 7.44
C GLN A 53 0.61 5.50 7.37
N ASP A 54 0.95 6.63 6.74
CA ASP A 54 0.05 7.77 6.55
C ASP A 54 -1.20 7.34 5.78
N PHE A 55 -1.00 6.58 4.69
CA PHE A 55 -2.09 5.95 3.97
C PHE A 55 -2.94 5.08 4.90
N LEU A 56 -2.38 4.26 5.79
CA LEU A 56 -3.18 3.38 6.64
C LEU A 56 -3.90 4.14 7.77
N GLU A 57 -3.29 5.18 8.34
CA GLU A 57 -3.71 5.76 9.62
C GLU A 57 -4.44 7.08 9.51
N LYS A 58 -4.27 7.83 8.40
CA LYS A 58 -4.95 9.12 8.23
C LYS A 58 -6.21 9.03 7.39
N ASP A 59 -7.14 9.90 7.70
CA ASP A 59 -8.16 10.34 6.76
C ASP A 59 -7.45 11.12 5.64
N GLY A 60 -7.53 10.63 4.41
CA GLY A 60 -6.66 11.12 3.33
C GLY A 60 -7.10 10.61 1.96
N PRO A 61 -6.34 10.91 0.89
CA PRO A 61 -6.65 10.39 -0.44
C PRO A 61 -6.78 8.87 -0.37
N PRO A 62 -7.89 8.29 -0.86
CA PRO A 62 -8.16 6.88 -0.66
C PRO A 62 -7.23 5.99 -1.48
N PHE A 63 -6.35 6.54 -2.32
CA PHE A 63 -5.50 5.79 -3.23
C PHE A 63 -4.02 5.86 -2.86
N LEU A 64 -3.33 4.75 -3.09
CA LEU A 64 -1.88 4.63 -3.11
C LEU A 64 -1.45 3.77 -4.31
N PHE A 65 -0.62 4.33 -5.19
CA PHE A 65 -0.17 3.70 -6.43
C PHE A 65 1.26 3.19 -6.29
N PHE A 66 1.44 1.89 -6.44
CA PHE A 66 2.73 1.20 -6.44
C PHE A 66 3.27 1.03 -7.85
N ASN A 67 4.47 1.56 -8.08
CA ASN A 67 5.12 1.60 -9.38
C ASN A 67 6.57 1.12 -9.29
N SER A 68 7.07 0.50 -10.36
CA SER A 68 8.50 0.25 -10.48
C SER A 68 9.24 1.54 -10.84
N THR A 69 10.30 1.86 -10.12
CA THR A 69 11.18 3.00 -10.47
C THR A 69 12.10 2.61 -11.64
N PRO A 70 12.63 3.58 -12.41
CA PRO A 70 13.61 3.31 -13.47
C PRO A 70 14.86 2.56 -12.99
N GLU A 71 15.25 2.78 -11.73
CA GLU A 71 16.36 2.10 -11.05
C GLU A 71 16.03 0.64 -10.66
N GLY A 72 14.86 0.14 -11.04
CA GLY A 72 14.41 -1.21 -10.73
C GLY A 72 13.81 -1.37 -9.33
N GLY A 73 13.68 -0.29 -8.57
CA GLY A 73 13.06 -0.26 -7.25
C GLY A 73 11.53 -0.27 -7.28
N LEU A 74 10.94 -0.02 -6.12
CA LEU A 74 9.50 0.17 -5.91
C LEU A 74 9.30 1.53 -5.26
N THR A 75 8.27 2.26 -5.70
CA THR A 75 7.81 3.50 -5.07
C THR A 75 6.29 3.48 -4.92
N ALA A 76 5.79 4.27 -3.97
CA ALA A 76 4.36 4.47 -3.73
C ALA A 76 4.04 5.97 -3.75
N VAL A 77 2.99 6.36 -4.48
CA VAL A 77 2.56 7.76 -4.62
C VAL A 77 1.04 7.85 -4.48
N HIS A 78 0.53 8.95 -3.94
CA HIS A 78 -0.91 9.17 -3.81
C HIS A 78 -1.56 9.70 -5.09
N GLU A 79 -0.77 10.34 -5.95
CA GLU A 79 -1.25 10.88 -7.22
C GLU A 79 -1.24 9.81 -8.31
N VAL A 80 -2.21 9.90 -9.22
CA VAL A 80 -2.26 9.02 -10.39
C VAL A 80 -1.04 9.35 -11.28
N PRO A 81 -0.17 8.36 -11.58
CA PRO A 81 0.97 8.61 -12.46
C PRO A 81 0.48 9.02 -13.85
N THR A 82 0.97 10.16 -14.34
CA THR A 82 0.57 10.76 -15.63
C THR A 82 0.97 9.91 -16.84
N ALA A 83 1.96 9.03 -16.69
CA ALA A 83 2.43 8.12 -17.71
C ALA A 83 2.68 6.73 -17.12
N ILE A 84 1.72 5.83 -17.32
CA ILE A 84 1.83 4.43 -16.88
C ILE A 84 2.63 3.67 -17.95
N LYS A 85 3.96 3.71 -17.86
CA LYS A 85 4.83 3.00 -18.83
C LYS A 85 4.94 1.50 -18.57
N SER A 86 4.56 1.07 -17.37
CA SER A 86 4.67 -0.31 -16.89
C SER A 86 3.49 -0.64 -15.99
N LYS A 87 3.38 -1.89 -15.56
CA LYS A 87 2.31 -2.32 -14.65
C LYS A 87 2.37 -1.56 -13.31
N THR A 88 1.28 -0.89 -12.97
CA THR A 88 1.04 -0.16 -11.72
C THR A 88 -0.05 -0.86 -10.93
N VAL A 89 0.12 -1.01 -9.62
CA VAL A 89 -0.97 -1.47 -8.75
C VAL A 89 -1.47 -0.31 -7.93
N TYR A 90 -2.78 -0.11 -7.87
CA TYR A 90 -3.38 0.80 -6.90
C TYR A 90 -3.96 0.02 -5.73
N VAL A 91 -3.83 0.61 -4.55
CA VAL A 91 -4.50 0.20 -3.33
C VAL A 91 -5.45 1.33 -2.96
N MET A 92 -6.74 1.01 -2.87
CA MET A 92 -7.79 1.98 -2.56
C MET A 92 -8.46 1.63 -1.23
N LYS A 93 -8.69 2.60 -0.35
CA LYS A 93 -9.60 2.45 0.78
C LYS A 93 -11.04 2.51 0.30
N LYS A 94 -11.90 1.63 0.84
CA LYS A 94 -13.35 1.67 0.58
C LYS A 94 -14.04 2.87 1.21
N ALA A 95 -13.50 3.33 2.34
CA ALA A 95 -13.98 4.51 3.06
C ALA A 95 -12.77 5.39 3.39
N ASN A 96 -13.02 6.69 3.52
CA ASN A 96 -11.98 7.69 3.78
C ASN A 96 -11.50 7.69 5.25
N THR A 97 -11.46 6.51 5.88
CA THR A 97 -11.20 6.29 7.30
C THR A 97 -9.87 5.54 7.51
N PRO A 98 -9.33 5.53 8.74
CA PRO A 98 -8.19 4.70 9.10
C PRO A 98 -8.50 3.21 8.89
N ILE A 99 -7.51 2.44 8.46
CA ILE A 99 -7.64 1.01 8.19
C ILE A 99 -7.33 0.23 9.47
N GLY A 100 -8.33 -0.52 9.94
CA GLY A 100 -8.22 -1.35 11.13
C GLY A 100 -7.25 -2.52 10.93
N LYS A 101 -6.56 -2.92 12.01
CA LYS A 101 -5.57 -4.01 11.98
C LYS A 101 -6.17 -5.36 11.54
N ASP A 102 -7.43 -5.60 11.90
CA ASP A 102 -8.14 -6.87 11.62
C ASP A 102 -9.11 -6.79 10.43
N THR A 103 -9.42 -5.58 9.97
CA THR A 103 -10.43 -5.32 8.92
C THR A 103 -9.82 -4.98 7.56
N ILE A 104 -8.50 -4.88 7.46
CA ILE A 104 -7.76 -4.52 6.23
C ILE A 104 -8.21 -5.28 4.98
N GLY A 105 -8.48 -6.59 5.08
CA GLY A 105 -8.88 -7.40 3.94
C GLY A 105 -10.27 -7.07 3.39
N LYS A 106 -11.11 -6.40 4.18
CA LYS A 106 -12.45 -5.95 3.77
C LYS A 106 -12.47 -4.48 3.38
N GLU A 107 -11.54 -3.69 3.91
CA GLU A 107 -11.49 -2.23 3.74
C GLU A 107 -10.62 -1.77 2.57
N LEU A 108 -9.71 -2.61 2.08
CA LEU A 108 -8.86 -2.31 0.94
C LEU A 108 -9.34 -3.00 -0.34
N ILE A 109 -9.35 -2.24 -1.43
CA ILE A 109 -9.51 -2.70 -2.80
C ILE A 109 -8.14 -2.63 -3.49
N PHE A 110 -7.82 -3.63 -4.28
CA PHE A 110 -6.58 -3.68 -5.05
C PHE A 110 -6.94 -3.83 -6.53
N GLY A 111 -6.25 -3.11 -7.39
CA GLY A 111 -6.40 -3.28 -8.82
C GLY A 111 -5.12 -2.90 -9.57
N GLU A 112 -5.07 -3.28 -10.84
CA GLU A 112 -3.90 -3.07 -11.67
C GLU A 112 -4.24 -2.15 -12.83
N ILE A 113 -3.30 -1.29 -13.17
CA ILE A 113 -3.37 -0.41 -14.32
C ILE A 113 -2.08 -0.61 -15.10
N SER A 114 -2.18 -1.03 -16.34
CA SER A 114 -1.05 -1.15 -17.26
C SER A 114 -1.28 -0.18 -18.41
N GLY A 115 -0.22 0.50 -18.85
CA GLY A 115 -0.26 1.33 -20.04
C GLY A 115 -0.39 0.50 -21.30
N GLY A 116 -1.63 0.19 -21.65
CA GLY A 116 -2.04 0.31 -23.05
C GLY A 116 -2.47 1.77 -23.28
N PRO A 117 -2.45 2.26 -24.53
CA PRO A 117 -3.00 3.57 -24.81
C PRO A 117 -4.44 3.64 -24.26
N ILE A 118 -4.74 4.70 -23.50
CA ILE A 118 -6.10 5.06 -23.04
C ILE A 118 -7.05 5.29 -24.24
N GLU A 119 -6.54 5.23 -25.48
CA GLU A 119 -7.27 5.31 -26.76
C GLU A 119 -8.44 4.31 -26.91
N HIS A 120 -8.64 3.35 -26.00
CA HIS A 120 -9.77 2.42 -26.03
C HIS A 120 -10.85 2.61 -24.96
N ILE A 121 -10.83 3.70 -24.17
CA ILE A 121 -11.87 3.98 -23.15
C ILE A 121 -12.89 5.03 -23.62
N THR A 122 -13.20 5.06 -24.93
CA THR A 122 -14.27 5.89 -25.50
C THR A 122 -15.56 5.12 -25.80
N THR A 123 -15.72 3.87 -25.36
CA THR A 123 -16.86 3.01 -25.78
C THR A 123 -17.81 2.59 -24.67
N PHE A 124 -17.94 3.31 -23.55
CA PHE A 124 -18.98 2.95 -22.59
C PHE A 124 -19.69 4.11 -21.89
N LEU A 125 -20.06 5.12 -22.66
CA LEU A 125 -21.10 6.09 -22.30
C LEU A 125 -21.91 6.47 -23.56
N GLU A 126 -22.70 5.52 -24.06
CA GLU A 126 -23.91 5.79 -24.84
C GLU A 126 -25.09 5.01 -24.22
#